data_AF-A0A2G2LVN1-F1
#
_entry.id   AF-A0A2G2LVN1-F1
#
_cell.length_a   1.000
_cell.length_b   1.000
_cell.length_c   1.000
_cell.angle_alpha   90.00
_cell.angle_beta   90.00
_cell.angle_gamma   90.00
#
_symmetry.space_group_name_H-M   'P 1'
#
loop_
_entity.id
_entity.type
_entity.pdbx_description
1 polymer ?
#
loop_
_entity_poly.entity_id
_entity_poly.type
_entity_poly.pdbx_seq_one_letter_code
_entity_poly.pdbx_strand_id
1 'polypeptide(L)'
;MTSWDSQHYRIQAQKNNISQEVIAATIETGKRVVKSNSSLVPVFTLRHLAYLADADFQFLRHVVERKEVDPYDTFRIKKNGKENTESFRIICVPDYRLMRVQKWIVDNILNYTRTHEASFAFTKGKNIKGAATLHCGCKWMIKMDVRRFFESISEIAVYRVFRNLGYEPLISFEMTRLCTRLGTYTKARRRKQWRSNAYQQEIHTYFNCKIGHLPQPLPLRRAVKYRWCWGSAW
;
A
#
# COMPACT_ATOMS: atom_id res chain seq x y z
N MET A 1 12.07 11.73 -12.98
CA MET A 1 12.81 11.52 -11.73
C MET A 1 14.10 10.80 -12.07
N THR A 2 15.23 11.39 -11.72
CA THR A 2 16.55 10.79 -11.86
C THR A 2 16.64 9.55 -10.96
N SER A 3 17.26 8.48 -11.46
CA SER A 3 17.55 7.28 -10.68
C SER A 3 18.34 7.64 -9.41
N TRP A 4 18.09 6.95 -8.31
CA TRP A 4 18.84 7.16 -7.07
C TRP A 4 20.32 6.84 -7.28
N ASP A 5 21.20 7.76 -6.88
CA ASP A 5 22.65 7.58 -6.91
C ASP A 5 23.26 7.80 -5.52
N SER A 6 23.90 6.73 -5.03
CA SER A 6 24.60 6.72 -3.74
C SER A 6 25.80 7.68 -3.69
N GLN A 7 26.47 7.93 -4.81
CA GLN A 7 27.64 8.82 -4.85
C GLN A 7 27.21 10.27 -4.69
N HIS A 8 26.21 10.70 -5.47
CA HIS A 8 25.63 12.03 -5.33
C HIS A 8 25.07 12.26 -3.91
N TYR A 9 24.36 11.28 -3.34
CA TYR A 9 23.89 11.37 -1.95
C TYR A 9 25.03 11.58 -0.95
N ARG A 10 26.12 10.81 -1.06
CA ARG A 10 27.29 10.94 -0.18
C ARG A 10 27.90 12.34 -0.24
N ILE A 11 28.12 12.86 -1.45
CA ILE A 11 28.72 14.19 -1.65
C ILE A 11 27.85 15.27 -1.00
N GLN A 12 26.54 15.22 -1.21
CA GLN A 12 25.61 16.21 -0.63
C GLN A 12 25.52 16.07 0.90
N ALA A 13 25.52 14.86 1.44
CA ALA A 13 25.44 14.64 2.87
C ALA A 13 26.72 15.10 3.60
N GLN A 14 27.89 14.91 2.99
CA GLN A 14 29.17 15.43 3.51
C GLN A 14 29.20 16.96 3.51
N LYS A 15 28.70 17.61 2.45
CA LYS A 15 28.56 19.08 2.40
C LYS A 15 27.68 19.63 3.51
N ASN A 16 26.66 18.87 3.92
CA ASN A 16 25.73 19.24 4.99
C ASN A 16 26.21 18.81 6.39
N ASN A 17 27.47 18.37 6.55
CA ASN A 17 28.07 17.95 7.83
C ASN A 17 27.28 16.83 8.56
N ILE A 18 26.67 15.90 7.81
CA ILE A 18 25.97 14.73 8.39
C ILE A 18 27.00 13.69 8.86
N SER A 19 26.70 12.98 9.95
CA SER A 19 27.58 11.93 10.48
C SER A 19 27.79 10.79 9.46
N GLN A 20 29.01 10.25 9.43
CA GLN A 20 29.39 9.18 8.49
C GLN A 20 28.57 7.90 8.70
N GLU A 21 28.20 7.61 9.93
CA GLU A 21 27.37 6.45 10.31
C GLU A 21 25.99 6.53 9.64
N VAL A 22 25.33 7.70 9.72
CA VAL A 22 24.01 7.92 9.11
C VAL A 22 24.11 7.84 7.59
N ILE A 23 25.17 8.41 7.01
CA ILE A 23 25.42 8.34 5.56
C ILE A 23 25.57 6.88 5.13
N ALA A 24 26.39 6.10 5.83
CA ALA A 24 26.64 4.69 5.52
C ALA A 24 25.36 3.86 5.61
N ALA A 25 24.60 3.98 6.71
CA ALA A 25 23.34 3.25 6.91
C ALA A 25 22.29 3.61 5.85
N THR A 26 22.19 4.89 5.47
CA THR A 26 21.24 5.36 4.45
C THR A 26 21.60 4.82 3.07
N ILE A 27 22.90 4.83 2.72
CA ILE A 27 23.39 4.25 1.46
C ILE A 27 23.12 2.75 1.42
N GLU A 28 23.34 2.03 2.51
CA GLU A 28 23.07 0.60 2.59
C GLU A 28 21.58 0.31 2.36
N THR A 29 20.71 1.08 3.01
CA THR A 29 19.25 0.99 2.85
C THR A 29 18.84 1.27 1.41
N GLY A 30 19.37 2.32 0.79
CA GLY A 30 19.09 2.65 -0.61
C GLY A 30 19.54 1.56 -1.57
N LYS A 31 20.74 0.99 -1.36
CA LYS A 31 21.25 -0.14 -2.14
C LYS A 31 20.36 -1.37 -2.00
N ARG A 32 19.82 -1.64 -0.81
CA ARG A 32 18.90 -2.77 -0.56
C ARG A 32 17.62 -2.65 -1.39
N VAL A 33 17.04 -1.46 -1.45
CA VAL A 33 15.83 -1.19 -2.26
C VAL A 33 16.13 -1.30 -3.76
N VAL A 34 17.21 -0.68 -4.22
CA VAL A 34 17.62 -0.69 -5.64
C VAL A 34 18.00 -2.09 -6.11
N LYS A 35 18.57 -2.93 -5.24
CA LYS A 35 18.86 -4.34 -5.53
C LYS A 35 17.59 -5.14 -5.83
N SER A 36 16.48 -4.84 -5.16
CA SER A 36 15.19 -5.49 -5.44
C SER A 36 14.65 -5.11 -6.81
N ASN A 37 14.69 -3.82 -7.15
CA ASN A 37 14.40 -3.31 -8.49
C ASN A 37 15.01 -1.91 -8.64
N SER A 38 15.77 -1.70 -9.71
CA SER A 38 16.48 -0.44 -9.99
C SER A 38 15.56 0.76 -10.25
N SER A 39 14.29 0.52 -10.57
CA SER A 39 13.28 1.56 -10.81
C SER A 39 12.58 2.05 -9.54
N LEU A 40 12.82 1.40 -8.39
CA LEU A 40 12.23 1.82 -7.11
C LEU A 40 12.91 3.06 -6.58
N VAL A 41 12.12 3.98 -6.01
CA VAL A 41 12.63 5.17 -5.34
C VAL A 41 12.87 4.86 -3.85
N PRO A 42 14.12 4.96 -3.34
CA PRO A 42 14.38 4.74 -1.92
C PRO A 42 13.69 5.79 -1.04
N VAL A 43 13.04 5.31 0.02
CA VAL A 43 12.39 6.13 1.06
C VAL A 43 12.96 5.70 2.40
N PHE A 44 13.41 6.68 3.20
CA PHE A 44 14.20 6.42 4.41
C PHE A 44 13.41 6.68 5.69
N THR A 45 12.57 7.71 5.69
CA THR A 45 11.77 8.13 6.85
C THR A 45 10.42 8.65 6.39
N LEU A 46 9.46 8.75 7.32
CA LEU A 46 8.16 9.36 7.04
C LEU A 46 8.29 10.82 6.58
N ARG A 47 9.25 11.57 7.14
CA ARG A 47 9.52 12.94 6.72
C ARG A 47 10.08 13.02 5.31
N HIS A 48 10.94 12.08 4.93
CA HIS A 48 11.42 11.97 3.56
C HIS A 48 10.27 11.65 2.59
N LEU A 49 9.36 10.73 2.96
CA LEU A 49 8.16 10.45 2.17
C LEU A 49 7.28 11.69 2.00
N ALA A 50 7.06 12.44 3.08
CA ALA A 50 6.28 13.68 3.06
C ALA A 50 6.86 14.69 2.06
N TYR A 51 8.19 14.86 2.08
CA TYR A 51 8.89 15.71 1.12
C TYR A 51 8.73 15.23 -0.33
N LEU A 52 8.93 13.93 -0.58
CA LEU A 52 8.83 13.36 -1.93
C LEU A 52 7.42 13.43 -2.52
N ALA A 53 6.40 13.26 -1.68
CA ALA A 53 4.99 13.29 -2.08
C ALA A 53 4.38 14.71 -2.04
N ASP A 54 5.16 15.72 -1.65
CA ASP A 54 4.71 17.10 -1.41
C ASP A 54 3.47 17.14 -0.49
N ALA A 55 3.62 16.52 0.68
CA ALA A 55 2.57 16.37 1.68
C ALA A 55 3.03 16.89 3.05
N ASP A 56 2.07 17.33 3.86
CA ASP A 56 2.35 17.77 5.21
C ASP A 56 2.76 16.59 6.11
N PHE A 57 3.93 16.71 6.76
CA PHE A 57 4.47 15.67 7.62
C PHE A 57 3.59 15.39 8.84
N GLN A 58 3.01 16.44 9.44
CA GLN A 58 2.23 16.31 10.65
C GLN A 58 0.93 15.54 10.38
N PHE A 59 0.27 15.85 9.26
CA PHE A 59 -0.86 15.09 8.75
C PHE A 59 -0.53 13.60 8.57
N LEU A 60 0.57 13.27 7.87
CA LEU A 60 0.96 11.86 7.68
C LEU A 60 1.23 11.16 9.00
N ARG A 61 1.88 11.85 9.95
CA ARG A 61 2.14 11.31 11.28
C ARG A 61 0.84 11.02 12.02
N HIS A 62 -0.15 11.91 11.99
CA HIS A 62 -1.44 11.67 12.62
C HIS A 62 -2.20 10.49 12.01
N VAL A 63 -2.14 10.32 10.67
CA VAL A 63 -2.73 9.18 9.96
C VAL A 63 -2.08 7.86 10.39
N VAL A 64 -0.75 7.82 10.45
CA VAL A 64 0.04 6.65 10.88
C VAL A 64 -0.20 6.31 12.36
N GLU A 65 -0.27 7.32 13.22
CA GLU A 65 -0.59 7.15 14.64
C GLU A 65 -2.04 6.71 14.86
N ARG A 66 -2.90 6.82 13.82
CA ARG A 66 -4.35 6.57 13.89
C ARG A 66 -5.02 7.40 15.00
N LYS A 67 -4.51 8.61 15.26
CA LYS A 67 -5.06 9.56 16.25
C LYS A 67 -6.24 10.36 15.72
N GLU A 68 -6.24 10.63 14.42
CA GLU A 68 -7.31 11.39 13.77
C GLU A 68 -8.53 10.51 13.43
N VAL A 69 -9.66 11.19 13.18
CA VAL A 69 -10.85 10.60 12.56
C VAL A 69 -10.44 9.93 11.25
N ASP A 70 -11.08 8.81 10.93
CA ASP A 70 -10.78 8.00 9.74
C ASP A 70 -10.66 8.88 8.48
N PRO A 71 -9.48 8.96 7.83
CA PRO A 71 -9.21 9.90 6.73
C PRO A 71 -9.83 9.45 5.40
N TYR A 72 -10.94 8.70 5.47
CA TYR A 72 -11.63 8.12 4.35
C TYR A 72 -13.14 8.33 4.48
N ASP A 73 -13.71 8.95 3.46
CA ASP A 73 -15.15 9.00 3.28
C ASP A 73 -15.67 7.63 2.84
N THR A 74 -16.77 7.16 3.45
CA THR A 74 -17.37 5.87 3.13
C THR A 74 -18.75 6.01 2.53
N PHE A 75 -18.97 5.33 1.41
CA PHE A 75 -20.26 5.29 0.73
C PHE A 75 -20.70 3.85 0.49
N ARG A 76 -22.01 3.60 0.46
CA ARG A 76 -22.57 2.26 0.20
C ARG A 76 -23.17 2.22 -1.20
N ILE A 77 -22.72 1.27 -2.01
CA ILE A 77 -23.25 1.04 -3.36
C ILE A 77 -23.89 -0.35 -3.42
N LYS A 78 -25.09 -0.47 -3.97
CA LYS A 78 -25.74 -1.78 -4.18
C LYS A 78 -24.92 -2.63 -5.17
N LYS A 79 -24.83 -3.94 -4.95
CA LYS A 79 -24.24 -4.85 -5.93
C LYS A 79 -25.25 -5.09 -7.07
N ASN A 80 -24.82 -4.88 -8.31
CA ASN A 80 -25.64 -5.14 -9.50
C ASN A 80 -25.95 -6.65 -9.63
N GLY A 81 -27.17 -6.99 -10.06
CA GLY A 81 -27.51 -8.35 -10.54
C GLY A 81 -28.11 -9.33 -9.53
N LYS A 82 -28.63 -8.87 -8.39
CA LYS A 82 -29.47 -9.72 -7.52
C LYS A 82 -30.66 -8.92 -7.02
N GLU A 83 -31.85 -9.18 -7.57
CA GLU A 83 -33.13 -8.57 -7.17
C GLU A 83 -33.47 -8.82 -5.69
N ASN A 84 -32.89 -9.87 -5.07
CA ASN A 84 -33.21 -10.31 -3.71
C ASN A 84 -32.05 -10.28 -2.69
N THR A 85 -31.02 -9.44 -2.87
CA THR A 85 -30.01 -9.30 -1.80
C THR A 85 -29.68 -7.86 -1.48
N GLU A 86 -29.90 -7.48 -0.21
CA GLU A 86 -29.39 -6.29 0.48
C GLU A 86 -27.84 -6.29 0.58
N SER A 87 -27.13 -6.72 -0.46
CA SER A 87 -25.67 -6.80 -0.47
C SER A 87 -25.09 -5.50 -0.99
N PHE A 88 -24.49 -4.72 -0.09
CA PHE A 88 -23.80 -3.48 -0.40
C PHE A 88 -22.29 -3.70 -0.54
N ARG A 89 -21.64 -2.86 -1.34
CA ARG A 89 -20.19 -2.60 -1.35
C ARG A 89 -19.96 -1.32 -0.56
N ILE A 90 -18.99 -1.36 0.35
CA ILE A 90 -18.51 -0.15 1.01
C ILE A 90 -17.39 0.38 0.14
N ILE A 91 -17.55 1.59 -0.39
CA ILE A 91 -16.49 2.30 -1.09
C ILE A 91 -15.87 3.28 -0.11
N CYS A 92 -14.54 3.32 -0.13
CA CYS A 92 -13.74 4.20 0.69
C CYS A 92 -12.98 5.15 -0.24
N VAL A 93 -13.16 6.46 -0.04
CA VAL A 93 -12.45 7.50 -0.78
C VAL A 93 -11.52 8.21 0.21
N PRO A 94 -10.19 8.16 0.03
CA PRO A 94 -9.26 8.87 0.91
C PRO A 94 -9.42 10.38 0.75
N ASP A 95 -9.16 11.12 1.83
CA ASP A 95 -8.94 12.56 1.78
C ASP A 95 -7.92 12.93 0.70
N TYR A 96 -8.09 14.08 0.06
CA TYR A 96 -7.23 14.52 -1.05
C TYR A 96 -5.74 14.49 -0.68
N ARG A 97 -5.37 14.90 0.55
CA ARG A 97 -3.98 14.90 1.00
C ARG A 97 -3.42 13.48 1.08
N LEU A 98 -4.21 12.54 1.63
CA LEU A 98 -3.82 11.12 1.70
C LEU A 98 -3.75 10.49 0.31
N MET A 99 -4.71 10.82 -0.55
CA MET A 99 -4.80 10.34 -1.93
C MET A 99 -3.54 10.69 -2.74
N ARG A 100 -3.01 11.91 -2.57
CA ARG A 100 -1.74 12.33 -3.20
C ARG A 100 -0.57 11.43 -2.81
N VAL A 101 -0.42 11.15 -1.52
CA VAL A 101 0.67 10.31 -1.02
C VAL A 101 0.53 8.86 -1.49
N GLN A 102 -0.69 8.31 -1.45
CA GLN A 102 -0.95 6.98 -1.97
C GLN A 102 -0.67 6.87 -3.47
N LYS A 103 -1.02 7.91 -4.24
CA LYS A 103 -0.69 7.98 -5.67
C LYS A 103 0.82 7.96 -5.88
N TRP A 104 1.56 8.76 -5.11
CA TRP A 104 3.01 8.78 -5.18
C TRP A 104 3.61 7.40 -4.88
N ILE A 105 3.13 6.71 -3.84
CA ILE A 105 3.55 5.34 -3.50
C ILE A 105 3.25 4.38 -4.66
N VAL A 106 2.08 4.47 -5.28
CA VAL A 106 1.74 3.62 -6.43
C VAL A 106 2.68 3.89 -7.60
N ASP A 107 2.87 5.14 -7.97
CA ASP A 107 3.62 5.54 -9.16
C ASP A 107 5.13 5.29 -9.03
N ASN A 108 5.69 5.38 -7.81
CA ASN A 108 7.13 5.28 -7.56
C ASN A 108 7.59 3.97 -6.90
N ILE A 109 6.66 3.18 -6.35
CA ILE A 109 6.98 1.95 -5.62
C ILE A 109 6.17 0.77 -6.17
N LEU A 110 4.85 0.79 -6.02
CA LEU A 110 4.04 -0.41 -6.25
C LEU A 110 3.93 -0.80 -7.73
N ASN A 111 4.02 0.14 -8.66
CA ASN A 111 4.02 -0.13 -10.10
C ASN A 111 5.29 -0.89 -10.58
N TYR A 112 6.34 -0.93 -9.76
CA TYR A 112 7.58 -1.64 -10.07
C TYR A 112 7.67 -3.00 -9.37
N THR A 113 6.59 -3.43 -8.71
CA THR A 113 6.51 -4.78 -8.12
C THR A 113 6.38 -5.83 -9.22
N ARG A 114 7.03 -6.99 -9.02
CA ARG A 114 6.88 -8.13 -9.93
C ARG A 114 5.48 -8.72 -9.76
N THR A 115 4.69 -8.71 -10.83
CA THR A 115 3.39 -9.39 -10.88
C THR A 115 3.57 -10.83 -11.37
N HIS A 116 2.74 -11.77 -10.89
CA HIS A 116 2.65 -13.09 -11.51
C HIS A 116 2.19 -13.00 -12.98
N GLU A 117 2.70 -13.88 -13.84
CA GLU A 117 2.42 -13.84 -15.28
C GLU A 117 0.94 -14.08 -15.60
N ALA A 118 0.29 -14.94 -14.80
CA ALA A 118 -1.15 -15.19 -14.88
C ALA A 118 -2.03 -14.04 -14.34
N SER A 119 -1.46 -13.01 -13.70
CA SER A 119 -2.22 -11.86 -13.20
C SER A 119 -2.47 -10.87 -14.34
N PHE A 120 -3.72 -10.75 -14.77
CA PHE A 120 -4.17 -9.77 -15.78
C PHE A 120 -4.82 -8.53 -15.17
N ALA A 121 -5.26 -8.63 -13.92
CA ALA A 121 -5.88 -7.53 -13.21
C ALA A 121 -4.83 -6.48 -12.82
N PHE A 122 -5.14 -5.22 -13.10
CA PHE A 122 -4.33 -4.08 -12.64
C PHE A 122 -2.86 -4.02 -13.16
N THR A 123 -2.45 -4.88 -14.11
CA THR A 123 -1.10 -4.89 -14.72
C THR A 123 -1.02 -4.06 -16.00
N LYS A 124 0.02 -3.22 -16.16
CA LYS A 124 0.18 -2.34 -17.35
C LYS A 124 0.29 -3.18 -18.62
N GLY A 125 -0.42 -2.77 -19.67
CA GLY A 125 -0.46 -3.50 -20.95
C GLY A 125 -1.39 -4.73 -20.99
N LYS A 126 -1.82 -5.28 -19.84
CA LYS A 126 -2.78 -6.39 -19.80
C LYS A 126 -4.22 -5.88 -19.79
N ASN A 127 -5.10 -6.60 -20.47
CA ASN A 127 -6.52 -6.26 -20.58
C ASN A 127 -7.40 -7.51 -20.38
N ILE A 128 -8.70 -7.27 -20.15
CA ILE A 128 -9.69 -8.30 -19.86
C ILE A 128 -9.87 -9.26 -21.04
N LYS A 129 -9.77 -8.75 -22.27
CA LYS A 129 -9.89 -9.56 -23.49
C LYS A 129 -8.75 -10.59 -23.56
N GLY A 130 -7.51 -10.18 -23.31
CA GLY A 130 -6.35 -11.07 -23.28
C GLY A 130 -6.47 -12.16 -22.22
N ALA A 131 -7.01 -11.83 -21.04
CA ALA A 131 -7.29 -12.82 -20.01
C ALA A 131 -8.32 -13.86 -20.49
N ALA A 132 -9.42 -13.41 -21.11
CA ALA A 132 -10.46 -14.30 -21.63
C ALA A 132 -9.96 -15.20 -22.77
N THR A 133 -9.10 -14.68 -23.65
CA THR A 133 -8.52 -15.45 -24.76
C THR A 133 -7.71 -16.66 -24.29
N LEU A 134 -7.01 -16.58 -23.16
CA LEU A 134 -6.29 -17.73 -22.58
C LEU A 134 -7.20 -18.90 -22.20
N HIS A 135 -8.49 -18.65 -22.03
CA HIS A 135 -9.47 -19.66 -21.63
C HIS A 135 -10.37 -20.14 -22.79
N CYS A 136 -10.18 -19.59 -24.00
CA CYS A 136 -10.93 -20.04 -25.17
C CYS A 136 -10.56 -21.49 -25.51
N GLY A 137 -11.58 -22.34 -25.70
CA GLY A 137 -11.38 -23.76 -26.03
C GLY A 137 -11.11 -24.68 -24.84
N CYS A 138 -11.10 -24.17 -23.60
CA CYS A 138 -11.02 -25.02 -22.42
C CYS A 138 -12.28 -25.90 -22.30
N LYS A 139 -12.09 -27.22 -22.12
CA LYS A 139 -13.20 -28.18 -21.90
C LYS A 139 -13.93 -27.95 -20.58
N TRP A 140 -13.21 -27.48 -19.56
CA TRP A 140 -13.71 -27.23 -18.22
C TRP A 140 -13.13 -25.93 -17.68
N MET A 141 -13.93 -25.16 -16.93
CA MET A 141 -13.52 -23.90 -16.30
C MET A 141 -13.94 -23.90 -14.83
N ILE A 142 -12.97 -23.70 -13.94
CA ILE A 142 -13.22 -23.54 -12.51
C ILE A 142 -13.27 -22.06 -12.18
N LYS A 143 -14.43 -21.59 -11.70
CA LYS A 143 -14.61 -20.21 -11.26
C LYS A 143 -14.46 -20.13 -9.74
N MET A 144 -13.49 -19.33 -9.30
CA MET A 144 -13.27 -19.02 -7.89
C MET A 144 -13.42 -17.51 -7.67
N ASP A 145 -14.08 -17.12 -6.57
CA ASP A 145 -14.21 -15.71 -6.17
C ASP A 145 -13.99 -15.56 -4.67
N VAL A 146 -13.27 -14.51 -4.27
CA VAL A 146 -12.93 -14.24 -2.88
C VAL A 146 -13.93 -13.25 -2.29
N ARG A 147 -14.63 -13.67 -1.26
CA ARG A 147 -15.57 -12.79 -0.55
C ARG A 147 -14.81 -11.67 0.16
N ARG A 148 -15.17 -10.41 -0.14
CA ARG A 148 -14.60 -9.20 0.50
C ARG A 148 -13.07 -9.14 0.36
N PHE A 149 -12.61 -9.25 -0.88
CA PHE A 149 -11.18 -9.29 -1.23
C PHE A 149 -10.36 -8.17 -0.54
N PHE A 150 -10.77 -6.91 -0.65
CA PHE A 150 -10.04 -5.79 -0.05
C PHE A 150 -10.02 -5.90 1.48
N GLU A 151 -11.15 -6.23 2.10
CA GLU A 151 -11.23 -6.37 3.55
C GLU A 151 -10.59 -7.66 4.09
N SER A 152 -10.23 -8.60 3.22
CA SER A 152 -9.43 -9.76 3.59
C SER A 152 -7.93 -9.49 3.61
N ILE A 153 -7.45 -8.43 2.93
CA ILE A 153 -6.03 -8.06 2.93
C ILE A 153 -5.73 -7.25 4.19
N SER A 154 -4.90 -7.81 5.07
CA SER A 154 -4.52 -7.20 6.34
C SER A 154 -3.34 -6.25 6.20
N GLU A 155 -3.20 -5.33 7.17
CA GLU A 155 -2.02 -4.48 7.36
C GLU A 155 -0.72 -5.30 7.38
N ILE A 156 -0.73 -6.51 7.95
CA ILE A 156 0.44 -7.41 7.96
C ILE A 156 0.84 -7.81 6.53
N ALA A 157 -0.12 -8.12 5.66
CA ALA A 157 0.16 -8.49 4.28
C ALA A 157 0.76 -7.31 3.51
N VAL A 158 0.17 -6.12 3.68
CA VAL A 158 0.66 -4.86 3.09
C VAL A 158 2.08 -4.55 3.56
N TYR A 159 2.37 -4.73 4.85
CA TYR A 159 3.71 -4.54 5.43
C TYR A 159 4.76 -5.46 4.83
N ARG A 160 4.41 -6.74 4.63
CA ARG A 160 5.32 -7.71 4.00
C ARG A 160 5.68 -7.32 2.57
N VAL A 161 4.77 -6.71 1.82
CA VAL A 161 5.09 -6.22 0.47
C VAL A 161 6.20 -5.19 0.51
N PHE A 162 6.10 -4.16 1.37
CA PHE A 162 7.15 -3.15 1.48
C PHE A 162 8.46 -3.73 2.01
N ARG A 163 8.41 -4.65 2.99
CA ARG A 163 9.61 -5.33 3.49
C ARG A 163 10.32 -6.15 2.42
N ASN A 164 9.56 -6.87 1.60
CA ASN A 164 10.11 -7.67 0.51
C ASN A 164 10.74 -6.82 -0.60
N LEU A 165 10.35 -5.54 -0.73
CA LEU A 165 10.99 -4.58 -1.62
C LEU A 165 12.29 -4.00 -1.05
N GLY A 166 12.63 -4.29 0.21
CA GLY A 166 13.89 -3.89 0.85
C GLY A 166 13.81 -2.61 1.70
N TYR A 167 12.62 -2.04 1.91
CA TYR A 167 12.45 -0.87 2.79
C TYR A 167 12.57 -1.24 4.26
N GLU A 168 13.14 -0.38 5.11
CA GLU A 168 13.30 -0.62 6.56
C GLU A 168 11.98 -0.90 7.30
N PRO A 169 12.01 -1.57 8.47
CA PRO A 169 10.82 -1.96 9.22
C PRO A 169 9.89 -0.78 9.53
N LEU A 170 10.44 0.32 10.05
CA LEU A 170 9.64 1.47 10.45
C LEU A 170 8.91 2.09 9.26
N ILE A 171 9.63 2.49 8.21
CA ILE A 171 9.01 3.13 7.06
C ILE A 171 8.06 2.20 6.30
N SER A 172 8.35 0.89 6.27
CA SER A 172 7.43 -0.12 5.72
C SER A 172 6.10 -0.11 6.47
N PHE A 173 6.15 -0.07 7.80
CA PHE A 173 4.97 -0.01 8.64
C PHE A 173 4.20 1.31 8.47
N GLU A 174 4.90 2.43 8.39
CA GLU A 174 4.27 3.74 8.19
C GLU A 174 3.56 3.82 6.83
N MET A 175 4.23 3.43 5.73
CA MET A 175 3.60 3.33 4.40
C MET A 175 2.40 2.39 4.38
N THR A 176 2.48 1.30 5.13
CA THR A 176 1.38 0.35 5.29
C THR A 176 0.16 1.00 5.94
N ARG A 177 0.35 1.78 7.00
CA ARG A 177 -0.75 2.50 7.67
C ARG A 177 -1.31 3.63 6.84
N LEU A 178 -0.50 4.28 6.00
CA LEU A 178 -1.00 5.23 5.01
C LEU A 178 -1.88 4.54 3.96
N CYS A 179 -1.62 3.27 3.63
CA CYS A 179 -2.39 2.51 2.63
C CYS A 179 -3.58 1.73 3.21
N THR A 180 -3.74 1.67 4.53
CA THR A 180 -4.75 0.83 5.19
C THR A 180 -5.59 1.62 6.18
N ARG A 181 -6.82 1.18 6.40
CA ARG A 181 -7.73 1.79 7.37
C ARG A 181 -8.15 0.82 8.45
N LEU A 182 -8.50 1.37 9.61
CA LEU A 182 -9.23 0.59 10.59
C LEU A 182 -10.60 0.29 10.03
N GLY A 183 -11.04 -0.93 10.30
CA GLY A 183 -12.33 -1.37 9.85
C GLY A 183 -13.40 -1.21 10.91
N THR A 184 -14.63 -1.04 10.46
CA THR A 184 -15.82 -1.08 11.33
C THR A 184 -15.87 -2.38 12.14
N TYR A 185 -16.38 -2.25 13.36
CA TYR A 185 -16.49 -3.37 14.29
C TYR A 185 -17.43 -4.44 13.73
N THR A 186 -16.92 -5.67 13.57
CA THR A 186 -17.70 -6.82 13.12
C THR A 186 -17.26 -8.08 13.86
N LYS A 187 -18.14 -9.08 13.98
CA LYS A 187 -17.82 -10.38 14.61
C LYS A 187 -16.57 -11.04 13.99
N ALA A 188 -16.40 -10.94 12.67
CA ALA A 188 -15.22 -11.46 11.98
C ALA A 188 -13.91 -10.78 12.42
N ARG A 189 -13.94 -9.48 12.74
CA ARG A 189 -12.78 -8.72 13.22
C ARG A 189 -12.46 -8.94 14.71
N ARG A 190 -13.27 -9.72 15.44
CA ARG A 190 -12.91 -10.16 16.81
C ARG A 190 -11.90 -11.31 16.83
N ARG A 191 -11.68 -11.97 15.69
CA ARG A 191 -10.75 -13.11 15.58
C ARG A 191 -9.32 -12.66 15.88
N LYS A 192 -8.51 -13.56 16.43
CA LYS A 192 -7.12 -13.30 16.84
C LYS A 192 -6.28 -12.68 15.71
N GLN A 193 -6.49 -13.11 14.46
CA GLN A 193 -5.78 -12.60 13.28
C GLN A 193 -5.96 -11.10 12.98
N TRP A 194 -6.97 -10.44 13.55
CA TRP A 194 -7.25 -9.01 13.39
C TRP A 194 -6.90 -8.19 14.65
N ARG A 195 -6.23 -8.82 15.61
CA ARG A 195 -5.75 -8.23 16.85
C ARG A 195 -4.23 -8.34 16.91
N SER A 196 -3.57 -7.26 17.30
CA SER A 196 -2.14 -7.26 17.59
C SER A 196 -1.93 -7.50 19.09
N ASN A 197 -0.83 -8.17 19.46
CA ASN A 197 -0.39 -8.15 20.85
C ASN A 197 0.34 -6.83 21.09
N ALA A 198 -0.39 -5.87 21.63
CA ALA A 198 0.04 -4.48 21.65
C ALA A 198 1.12 -4.20 22.72
N TYR A 199 1.48 -5.20 23.54
CA TYR A 199 2.47 -5.11 24.61
C TYR A 199 3.94 -5.15 24.13
N GLN A 200 4.19 -5.40 22.84
CA GLN A 200 5.54 -5.63 22.29
C GLN A 200 6.08 -4.49 21.40
N GLN A 201 5.51 -3.28 21.46
CA GLN A 201 5.94 -2.19 20.57
C GLN A 201 6.88 -1.20 21.27
N GLU A 202 8.04 -0.96 20.67
CA GLU A 202 9.02 0.04 21.11
C GLU A 202 8.49 1.47 20.98
N ILE A 203 7.64 1.73 19.98
CA ILE A 203 7.06 3.05 19.72
C ILE A 203 5.63 3.11 20.28
N HIS A 204 5.48 3.61 21.50
CA HIS A 204 4.18 3.71 22.18
C HIS A 204 3.13 4.51 21.41
N THR A 205 3.52 5.54 20.66
CA THR A 205 2.57 6.36 19.88
C THR A 205 1.93 5.60 18.73
N TYR A 206 2.53 4.49 18.27
CA TYR A 206 1.99 3.66 17.19
C TYR A 206 1.15 2.50 17.71
N PHE A 207 0.98 2.38 19.02
CA PHE A 207 0.17 1.37 19.67
C PHE A 207 -1.25 1.35 19.11
N ASN A 208 -1.66 0.20 18.58
CA ASN A 208 -3.04 -0.06 18.25
C ASN A 208 -3.32 -1.55 18.37
N CYS A 209 -4.35 -1.93 19.13
CA CYS A 209 -4.76 -3.32 19.34
C CYS A 209 -5.52 -3.92 18.13
N LYS A 210 -5.92 -3.08 17.17
CA LYS A 210 -6.64 -3.48 15.96
C LYS A 210 -5.72 -3.42 14.75
N ILE A 211 -5.85 -4.42 13.89
CA ILE A 211 -5.13 -4.51 12.62
C ILE A 211 -6.00 -3.90 11.51
N GLY A 212 -5.41 -3.01 10.71
CA GLY A 212 -6.06 -2.41 9.55
C GLY A 212 -6.24 -3.37 8.37
N HIS A 213 -7.02 -2.94 7.39
CA HIS A 213 -7.22 -3.64 6.12
C HIS A 213 -7.17 -2.66 4.95
N LEU A 214 -7.05 -3.20 3.74
CA LEU A 214 -7.06 -2.39 2.53
C LEU A 214 -8.48 -1.84 2.28
N PRO A 215 -8.64 -0.51 2.09
CA PRO A 215 -9.92 0.09 1.73
C PRO A 215 -10.33 -0.31 0.30
N GLN A 216 -11.63 -0.49 0.06
CA GLN A 216 -12.14 -0.72 -1.29
C GLN A 216 -12.27 0.62 -2.04
N PRO A 217 -11.54 0.84 -3.14
CA PRO A 217 -11.58 2.10 -3.89
C PRO A 217 -12.81 2.19 -4.80
N LEU A 218 -13.06 3.40 -5.33
CA LEU A 218 -14.13 3.67 -6.29
C LEU A 218 -13.88 2.95 -7.64
N PRO A 219 -14.86 2.22 -8.21
CA PRO A 219 -14.67 1.43 -9.45
C PRO A 219 -14.69 2.26 -10.75
N LEU A 220 -14.65 3.59 -10.69
CA LEU A 220 -14.86 4.46 -11.86
C LEU A 220 -13.65 4.50 -12.82
N ARG A 221 -13.91 4.35 -14.13
CA ARG A 221 -12.92 4.53 -15.23
C ARG A 221 -12.16 5.88 -15.18
N ARG A 222 -12.74 6.89 -14.52
CA ARG A 222 -12.20 8.26 -14.36
C ARG A 222 -11.61 8.57 -12.98
N ALA A 223 -11.61 7.63 -12.03
CA ALA A 223 -10.84 7.78 -10.80
C ALA A 223 -9.36 7.56 -11.12
N VAL A 224 -8.77 8.55 -11.78
CA VAL A 224 -7.34 8.79 -12.03
C VAL A 224 -6.45 7.64 -11.57
N LYS A 225 -6.22 6.62 -12.41
CA LYS A 225 -5.02 5.79 -12.29
C LYS A 225 -4.76 5.20 -10.88
N TYR A 226 -5.77 5.06 -10.00
CA TYR A 226 -5.61 4.45 -8.67
C TYR A 226 -5.64 2.94 -8.82
N ARG A 227 -4.65 2.48 -9.56
CA ARG A 227 -4.38 1.11 -9.89
C ARG A 227 -3.62 0.55 -8.71
N TRP A 228 -4.37 0.28 -7.65
CA TRP A 228 -3.86 -0.39 -6.48
C TRP A 228 -3.31 -1.75 -6.92
N CYS A 229 -1.99 -1.82 -7.10
CA CYS A 229 -1.21 -2.97 -7.57
C CYS A 229 -1.13 -4.09 -6.52
N TRP A 230 -2.24 -4.42 -5.85
CA TRP A 230 -2.30 -5.54 -4.91
C TRP A 230 -2.63 -6.88 -5.57
N GLY A 231 -2.81 -6.89 -6.89
CA GLY A 231 -2.88 -8.12 -7.69
C GLY A 231 -1.51 -8.73 -8.02
N SER A 232 -0.43 -8.07 -7.58
CA SER A 232 0.97 -8.47 -7.80
C SER A 232 1.59 -9.21 -6.61
N ALA A 233 0.95 -9.12 -5.44
CA ALA A 233 1.46 -9.68 -4.18
C ALA A 233 0.93 -11.12 -3.91
N TRP A 234 0.24 -11.71 -4.87
CA TRP A 234 -0.35 -13.05 -4.80
C TRP A 234 -0.21 -13.76 -6.16
#